data_AF-A0A1I2A930-F1
#
_entry.id   AF-A0A1I2A930-F1
#
_cell.length_a   1.000
_cell.length_b   1.000
_cell.length_c   1.000
_cell.angle_alpha   90.00
_cell.angle_beta   90.00
_cell.angle_gamma   90.00
#
_symmetry.space_group_name_H-M   'P 1'
#
loop_
_entity.id
_entity.type
_entity.pdbx_description
1 polymer ?
#
loop_
_entity_poly.entity_id
_entity_poly.type
_entity_poly.pdbx_seq_one_letter_code
_entity_poly.pdbx_strand_id
1 'polypeptide(L)'
;MEIMGRLAGKIAFISGTGAGTGRAAAQVFAAEGATVFGCDLDADAAAETVELVEKAGGVMRSLAPVDLSTEAGARAWIDARPSGGRRQR
;
A
#
# COMPACT_ATOMS: atom_id res chain seq x y z
N MET A 1 2.36 -22.69 -17.12
CA MET A 1 3.39 -21.73 -16.68
C MET A 1 2.70 -20.78 -15.73
N GLU A 2 3.07 -20.81 -14.46
CA GLU A 2 2.64 -19.83 -13.47
C GLU A 2 3.06 -18.43 -13.96
N ILE A 3 2.12 -17.63 -14.42
CA ILE A 3 2.37 -16.19 -14.61
C ILE A 3 2.31 -15.59 -13.21
N MET A 4 3.42 -15.73 -12.47
CA MET A 4 3.56 -15.09 -11.17
C MET A 4 3.49 -13.58 -11.41
N GLY A 5 2.49 -12.90 -10.82
CA GLY A 5 2.32 -11.45 -10.95
C GLY A 5 3.63 -10.71 -10.68
N ARG A 6 3.88 -9.61 -11.40
CA ARG A 6 5.21 -8.96 -11.45
C ARG A 6 5.72 -8.54 -10.07
N LEU A 7 4.83 -8.38 -9.09
CA LEU A 7 5.13 -7.92 -7.74
C LEU A 7 4.80 -8.96 -6.66
N ALA A 8 4.59 -10.22 -7.06
CA ALA A 8 4.27 -11.30 -6.12
C ALA A 8 5.28 -11.38 -4.97
N GLY A 9 4.75 -11.39 -3.74
CA GLY A 9 5.54 -11.50 -2.51
C GLY A 9 6.32 -10.23 -2.14
N LYS A 10 6.09 -9.09 -2.82
CA LYS A 10 6.67 -7.80 -2.45
C LYS A 10 5.73 -7.02 -1.55
N ILE A 11 6.32 -6.17 -0.71
CA ILE A 11 5.59 -5.09 -0.03
C ILE A 11 5.86 -3.80 -0.79
N ALA A 12 4.81 -3.12 -1.26
CA ALA A 12 4.91 -1.87 -1.97
C ALA A 12 4.40 -0.71 -1.10
N PHE A 13 5.26 0.27 -0.84
CA PHE A 13 4.87 1.50 -0.16
C PHE A 13 4.36 2.51 -1.19
N ILE A 14 3.14 3.00 -1.03
CA ILE A 14 2.52 3.96 -1.95
C ILE A 14 1.94 5.10 -1.12
N SER A 15 2.41 6.31 -1.37
CA SER A 15 1.89 7.52 -0.73
C SER A 15 0.75 8.12 -1.55
N GLY A 16 -0.12 8.91 -0.92
CA GLY A 16 -1.21 9.59 -1.61
C GLY A 16 -2.27 8.60 -2.12
N THR A 17 -2.49 7.50 -1.39
CA THR A 17 -3.39 6.43 -1.82
C THR A 17 -4.86 6.81 -1.76
N GLY A 18 -5.22 7.93 -1.15
CA GLY A 18 -6.60 8.38 -1.03
C GLY A 18 -7.25 8.71 -2.37
N ALA A 19 -6.50 9.08 -3.41
CA ALA A 19 -7.09 9.44 -4.70
C ALA A 19 -6.12 9.29 -5.88
N GLY A 20 -6.63 9.59 -7.09
CA GLY A 20 -5.84 9.77 -8.30
C GLY A 20 -4.87 8.63 -8.60
N THR A 21 -3.63 8.98 -8.94
CA THR A 21 -2.60 8.01 -9.32
C THR A 21 -2.19 7.10 -8.17
N GLY A 22 -2.19 7.58 -6.92
CA GLY A 22 -1.84 6.74 -5.77
C GLY A 22 -2.86 5.62 -5.56
N ARG A 23 -4.16 5.95 -5.65
CA ARG A 23 -5.26 4.97 -5.63
C ARG A 23 -5.14 3.96 -6.78
N ALA A 24 -4.95 4.46 -8.01
CA ALA A 24 -4.82 3.59 -9.18
C ALA A 24 -3.60 2.67 -9.07
N ALA A 25 -2.46 3.18 -8.57
CA ALA A 25 -1.25 2.40 -8.36
C ALA A 25 -1.47 1.32 -7.29
N ALA A 26 -2.16 1.62 -6.18
CA ALA A 26 -2.49 0.63 -5.16
C ALA A 26 -3.29 -0.55 -5.73
N GLN A 27 -4.30 -0.27 -6.55
CA GLN A 27 -5.11 -1.30 -7.21
C GLN A 27 -4.27 -2.15 -8.18
N VAL A 28 -3.47 -1.53 -9.04
CA VAL A 28 -2.62 -2.24 -10.01
C VAL A 28 -1.55 -3.08 -9.29
N PHE A 29 -0.89 -2.53 -8.28
CA PHE A 29 0.19 -3.22 -7.60
C PHE A 29 -0.33 -4.42 -6.80
N ALA A 30 -1.49 -4.28 -6.16
CA ALA A 30 -2.13 -5.38 -5.47
C ALA A 30 -2.59 -6.48 -6.45
N ALA A 31 -3.11 -6.10 -7.63
CA ALA A 31 -3.47 -7.06 -8.68
C ALA A 31 -2.23 -7.83 -9.22
N GLU A 32 -1.05 -7.21 -9.20
CA GLU A 32 0.24 -7.84 -9.53
C GLU A 32 0.84 -8.67 -8.38
N GLY A 33 0.09 -8.88 -7.29
CA GLY A 33 0.47 -9.75 -6.16
C GLY A 33 1.28 -9.08 -5.06
N ALA A 34 1.38 -7.75 -5.05
CA ALA A 34 1.99 -7.02 -3.94
C ALA A 34 1.05 -6.97 -2.73
N THR A 35 1.64 -6.95 -1.54
CA THR A 35 0.98 -6.35 -0.37
C THR A 35 1.24 -4.84 -0.40
N VAL A 36 0.19 -4.04 -0.58
CA VAL A 36 0.33 -2.59 -0.61
C VAL A 36 0.26 -2.03 0.81
N PHE A 37 1.20 -1.18 1.17
CA PHE A 37 1.13 -0.36 2.37
C PHE A 37 1.03 1.11 1.98
N GLY A 38 -0.18 1.64 2.10
CA GLY A 38 -0.54 3.01 1.74
C GLY A 38 -0.29 4.02 2.86
N CYS A 39 -0.27 5.30 2.48
CA CYS A 39 -0.58 6.39 3.41
C CYS A 39 -1.26 7.55 2.69
N ASP A 40 -1.97 8.37 3.44
CA ASP A 40 -2.56 9.62 2.96
C ASP A 40 -2.76 10.61 4.13
N LEU A 41 -3.01 11.88 3.79
CA LEU A 41 -3.50 12.88 4.73
C LEU A 41 -4.97 12.64 5.09
N ASP A 42 -5.77 12.19 4.11
CA ASP A 42 -7.20 11.92 4.28
C ASP A 42 -7.43 10.46 4.67
N ALA A 43 -7.91 10.24 5.91
CA ALA A 43 -8.15 8.91 6.45
C ALA A 43 -9.33 8.19 5.79
N ASP A 44 -10.39 8.92 5.44
CA ASP A 44 -11.60 8.33 4.85
C ASP A 44 -11.32 7.92 3.40
N ALA A 45 -10.64 8.78 2.63
CA ALA A 45 -10.26 8.46 1.26
C ALA A 45 -9.25 7.30 1.19
N ALA A 46 -8.32 7.23 2.16
CA ALA A 46 -7.40 6.10 2.30
C ALA A 46 -8.14 4.80 2.62
N ALA A 47 -9.12 4.84 3.53
CA ALA A 47 -9.94 3.68 3.89
C ALA A 47 -10.77 3.18 2.70
N GLU A 48 -11.40 4.09 1.94
CA GLU A 48 -12.12 3.75 0.70
C GLU A 48 -11.22 2.98 -0.27
N THR A 49 -9.96 3.40 -0.41
CA THR A 49 -9.01 2.74 -1.31
C THR A 49 -8.63 1.35 -0.82
N VAL A 50 -8.45 1.15 0.49
CA VAL A 50 -8.23 -0.18 1.07
C VAL A 50 -9.39 -1.11 0.72
N GLU A 51 -10.63 -0.65 0.91
CA GLU A 51 -11.80 -1.45 0.55
C GLU A 51 -11.85 -1.79 -0.94
N LEU A 52 -11.54 -0.84 -1.82
CA LEU A 52 -11.51 -1.09 -3.26
C LEU A 52 -10.48 -2.15 -3.64
N VAL A 53 -9.30 -2.12 -3.03
CA VAL A 53 -8.26 -3.12 -3.24
C VAL A 53 -8.69 -4.49 -2.71
N GLU A 54 -9.24 -4.56 -1.50
CA GLU A 54 -9.70 -5.81 -0.89
C GLU A 54 -10.88 -6.42 -1.66
N LYS A 55 -11.84 -5.60 -2.13
CA LYS A 55 -12.96 -6.02 -2.99
C LYS A 55 -12.47 -6.62 -4.33
N ALA A 56 -11.33 -6.16 -4.84
CA ALA A 56 -10.70 -6.70 -6.03
C ALA A 56 -9.82 -7.94 -5.77
N GLY A 57 -9.78 -8.45 -4.52
CA GLY A 57 -8.99 -9.62 -4.12
C GLY A 57 -7.52 -9.32 -3.84
N GLY A 58 -7.13 -8.05 -3.80
CA GLY A 58 -5.79 -7.61 -3.45
C GLY A 58 -5.59 -7.49 -1.94
N VAL A 59 -4.35 -7.22 -1.53
CA VAL A 59 -4.00 -7.00 -0.12
C VAL A 59 -3.47 -5.58 0.06
N MET A 60 -4.14 -4.80 0.91
CA MET A 60 -3.70 -3.46 1.27
C MET A 60 -3.89 -3.16 2.75
N ARG A 61 -2.99 -2.37 3.30
CA ARG A 61 -3.13 -1.66 4.58
C ARG A 61 -2.79 -0.19 4.35
N SER A 62 -3.31 0.71 5.15
CA SER A 62 -2.98 2.14 5.04
C SER A 62 -2.78 2.77 6.42
N LEU A 63 -1.82 3.68 6.53
CA LEU A 63 -1.66 4.55 7.69
C LEU A 63 -2.13 5.95 7.32
N ALA A 64 -3.15 6.45 8.00
CA ALA A 64 -3.65 7.81 7.83
C ALA A 64 -4.23 8.32 9.15
N PRO A 65 -4.10 9.64 9.45
CA PRO A 65 -3.43 10.65 8.64
C PRO A 65 -1.89 10.56 8.73
N VAL A 66 -1.20 10.81 7.62
CA VAL A 66 0.27 10.91 7.53
C VAL A 66 0.64 12.12 6.68
N ASP A 67 1.41 13.04 7.26
CA ASP A 67 2.00 14.17 6.56
C ASP A 67 3.45 13.86 6.14
N LEU A 68 3.62 13.53 4.86
CA LEU A 68 4.93 13.25 4.26
C LEU A 68 5.77 14.50 3.97
N SER A 69 5.26 15.71 4.19
CA SER A 69 6.10 16.92 4.16
C SER A 69 7.03 17.02 5.37
N THR A 70 6.82 16.17 6.39
CA THR A 70 7.65 16.09 7.60
C THR A 70 8.46 14.81 7.65
N GLU A 71 9.69 14.90 8.16
CA GLU A 71 10.52 13.73 8.42
C GLU A 71 9.85 12.77 9.42
N ALA A 72 9.20 13.33 10.45
CA ALA A 72 8.50 12.55 11.47
C ALA A 72 7.35 11.71 10.88
N GLY A 73 6.55 12.29 9.97
CA GLY A 73 5.47 11.57 9.30
C GLY A 73 6.00 10.46 8.39
N ALA A 74 7.04 10.74 7.59
CA ALA A 74 7.70 9.73 6.79
C ALA A 74 8.29 8.60 7.64
N ARG A 75 8.95 8.94 8.76
CA ARG A 75 9.54 7.98 9.70
C ARG A 75 8.48 7.07 10.32
N ALA A 76 7.39 7.66 10.85
CA ALA A 76 6.29 6.92 11.45
C ALA A 76 5.67 5.93 10.47
N TRP A 77 5.49 6.32 9.20
CA TRP A 77 4.96 5.43 8.18
C TRP A 77 5.90 4.26 7.87
N ILE A 78 7.20 4.50 7.69
CA ILE A 78 8.16 3.43 7.42
C ILE A 78 8.32 2.48 8.61
N ASP A 79 8.30 3.00 9.85
CA ASP A 79 8.44 2.20 11.06
C ASP A 79 7.19 1.34 11.31
N ALA A 80 6.01 1.80 10.91
CA ALA A 80 4.76 1.05 10.95
C ALA A 80 4.65 -0.07 9.91
N ARG A 81 5.73 -0.37 9.16
CA ARG A 81 5.72 -1.37 8.09
C ARG A 81 5.07 -2.69 8.53
N PRO A 82 4.20 -3.29 7.70
CA PRO A 82 3.71 -4.64 7.99
C PRO A 82 4.89 -5.62 7.93
N SER A 83 4.91 -6.58 8.85
CA SER A 83 5.91 -7.65 8.85
C SER A 83 5.74 -8.53 7.61
N GLY A 84 6.62 -8.37 6.62
CA GLY A 84 6.65 -9.21 5.42
C GLY A 84 7.27 -10.58 5.69
N GLY A 85 6.63 -11.63 5.15
CA GLY A 85 7.16 -13.00 5.17
C GLY A 85 8.61 -13.07 4.68
N ARG A 86 9.43 -13.75 5.48
CA ARG A 86 10.85 -14.13 5.35
C ARG A 86 11.65 -13.56 4.15
N ARG A 87 12.78 -12.93 4.52
CA ARG A 87 13.97 -12.84 3.66
C ARG A 87 14.35 -14.26 3.21
N GLN A 88 14.19 -14.57 1.92
CA GLN A 88 14.93 -15.67 1.32
C GLN A 88 16.34 -15.16 1.05
N ARG A 89 17.28 -15.56 1.91
CA ARG A 89 18.68 -15.75 1.56
C ARG A 89 19.05 -17.18 1.90
#